data_AF-A0A938GR92-F1
#
_entry.id   AF-A0A938GR92-F1
#
_cell.length_a   1.000
_cell.length_b   1.000
_cell.length_c   1.000
_cell.angle_alpha   90.00
_cell.angle_beta   90.00
_cell.angle_gamma   90.00
#
_symmetry.space_group_name_H-M   'P 1'
#
loop_
_entity.id
_entity.type
_entity.pdbx_description
1 polymer ?
#
loop_
_entity_poly.entity_id
_entity_poly.type
_entity_poly.pdbx_seq_one_letter_code
_entity_poly.pdbx_strand_id
1 'polypeptide(L)'
;MAEWSTADARAWQVARDRLAAARVALPQVQVIWVKLANKAPTGSLEEHGRKLERDTLALLHHARTLFPNLRLAYLGSRTYGGYAVGGLNPEPYAYESAFPARWLIQRQIKGDVALALDRAPLLLWGPYLWADGERGRQIDPLVWQRADFVADGVHPSDSGRKKVADLLLSFLTTDPLAKSWFTKP
;
A
#
# COMPACT_ATOMS: atom_id res chain seq x y z
N MET A 1 8.17 -2.54 -12.72
CA MET A 1 8.67 -2.91 -11.36
C MET A 1 8.09 -1.93 -10.35
N ALA A 2 8.02 -2.30 -9.06
CA ALA A 2 7.64 -1.36 -8.00
C ALA A 2 8.84 -0.52 -7.53
N GLU A 3 8.60 0.75 -7.17
CA GLU A 3 9.65 1.70 -6.78
C GLU A 3 10.32 1.41 -5.42
N TRP A 4 9.85 0.42 -4.68
CA TRP A 4 10.34 0.06 -3.35
C TRP A 4 10.94 -1.34 -3.30
N SER A 5 10.94 -2.09 -4.42
CA SER A 5 11.30 -3.51 -4.43
C SER A 5 12.80 -3.77 -4.38
N THR A 6 13.65 -2.75 -4.48
CA THR A 6 15.11 -2.87 -4.32
C THR A 6 15.59 -2.03 -3.14
N ALA A 7 16.62 -2.48 -2.43
CA ALA A 7 17.13 -1.83 -1.22
C ALA A 7 17.76 -0.45 -1.49
N ASP A 8 18.28 -0.24 -2.70
CA ASP A 8 18.91 0.99 -3.17
C ASP A 8 17.93 1.96 -3.85
N ALA A 9 16.66 1.60 -3.95
CA ALA A 9 15.66 2.43 -4.59
C ALA A 9 15.56 3.82 -3.93
N ARG A 10 15.41 4.86 -4.75
CA ARG A 10 15.27 6.25 -4.31
C ARG A 10 14.20 6.45 -3.24
N ALA A 11 13.14 5.63 -3.27
CA ALA A 11 12.06 5.70 -2.28
C ALA A 11 12.55 5.45 -0.84
N TRP A 12 13.50 4.54 -0.63
CA TRP A 12 14.12 4.30 0.69
C TRP A 12 14.95 5.49 1.15
N GLN A 13 15.65 6.18 0.24
CA GLN A 13 16.36 7.41 0.58
C GLN A 13 15.39 8.50 1.02
N VAL A 14 14.31 8.71 0.27
CA VAL A 14 13.27 9.69 0.62
C VAL A 14 12.63 9.36 1.97
N ALA A 15 12.43 8.08 2.30
CA ALA A 15 11.93 7.66 3.61
C ALA A 15 12.90 8.07 4.73
N ARG A 16 14.20 7.80 4.57
CA ARG A 16 15.24 8.21 5.53
C ARG A 16 15.27 9.73 5.72
N ASP A 17 15.25 10.49 4.63
CA ASP A 17 15.30 11.96 4.68
C ASP A 17 14.08 12.55 5.41
N ARG A 18 12.88 12.00 5.15
CA ARG A 18 11.64 12.44 5.82
C ARG A 18 11.64 12.11 7.31
N LEU A 19 12.11 10.92 7.70
CA LEU A 19 12.23 10.53 9.10
C LEU A 19 13.25 11.42 9.83
N ALA A 20 14.40 11.69 9.21
CA ALA A 20 15.42 12.58 9.75
C ALA A 20 14.88 14.01 9.93
N ALA A 21 14.18 14.56 8.94
CA ALA A 21 13.54 15.87 9.03
C ALA A 21 12.49 15.94 10.16
N ALA A 22 11.76 14.85 10.39
CA ALA A 22 10.83 14.70 11.51
C ALA A 22 11.50 14.37 12.86
N ARG A 23 12.85 14.24 12.89
CA ARG A 23 13.63 13.81 14.06
C ARG A 23 13.19 12.44 14.62
N VAL A 24 12.75 11.55 13.75
CA VAL A 24 12.38 10.17 14.07
C VAL A 24 13.53 9.24 13.69
N ALA A 25 14.10 8.54 14.66
CA ALA A 25 15.14 7.54 14.41
C ALA A 25 14.52 6.27 13.78
N LEU A 26 15.29 5.58 12.92
CA LEU A 26 14.81 4.35 12.26
C LEU A 26 14.28 3.28 13.23
N PRO A 27 14.88 3.04 14.41
CA PRO A 27 14.33 2.11 15.40
C PRO A 27 13.00 2.55 16.04
N GLN A 28 12.56 3.81 15.88
CA GLN A 28 11.26 4.25 16.38
C GLN A 28 10.10 3.87 15.45
N VAL A 29 10.39 3.47 14.20
CA VAL A 29 9.35 3.03 13.26
C VAL A 29 8.88 1.62 13.65
N GLN A 30 7.62 1.52 14.04
CA GLN A 30 6.98 0.26 14.46
C GLN A 30 5.85 -0.21 13.54
N VAL A 31 5.31 0.68 12.70
CA VAL A 31 4.17 0.41 11.82
C VAL A 31 4.43 1.04 10.47
N ILE A 32 4.09 0.33 9.39
CA ILE A 32 4.02 0.90 8.04
C ILE A 32 2.64 0.66 7.41
N TRP A 33 2.25 1.56 6.51
CA TRP A 33 1.17 1.33 5.56
C TRP A 33 1.76 1.21 4.16
N VAL A 34 1.42 0.14 3.44
CA VAL A 34 1.98 -0.20 2.14
C VAL A 34 0.90 -0.08 1.08
N LYS A 35 1.11 0.84 0.13
CA LYS A 35 0.37 0.91 -1.13
C LYS A 35 1.36 0.77 -2.27
N LEU A 36 1.38 -0.38 -2.93
CA LEU A 36 2.35 -0.70 -3.96
C LEU A 36 1.69 -0.99 -5.30
N ALA A 37 2.36 -0.63 -6.39
CA ALA A 37 1.96 -0.98 -7.75
C ALA A 37 3.20 -1.20 -8.61
N ASN A 38 3.04 -2.01 -9.66
CA ASN A 38 4.04 -2.15 -10.70
C ASN A 38 3.75 -1.18 -11.84
N LYS A 39 4.76 -0.40 -12.24
CA LYS A 39 4.70 0.41 -13.45
C LYS A 39 4.60 -0.49 -14.68
N ALA A 40 3.74 -0.12 -15.62
CA ALA A 40 3.49 -0.81 -16.89
C ALA A 40 3.30 -2.32 -16.72
N PRO A 41 2.30 -2.74 -15.90
CA PRO A 41 2.00 -4.16 -15.75
C PRO A 41 1.44 -4.72 -17.07
N THR A 42 1.66 -6.01 -17.29
CA THR A 42 1.18 -6.74 -18.47
C THR A 42 0.78 -8.15 -18.07
N GLY A 43 -0.04 -8.81 -18.90
CA GLY A 43 -0.45 -10.18 -18.67
C GLY A 43 -1.59 -10.33 -17.68
N SER A 44 -1.90 -11.58 -17.37
CA SER A 44 -2.98 -12.02 -16.49
C SER A 44 -2.75 -11.64 -15.02
N LEU A 45 -3.80 -11.79 -14.20
CA LEU A 45 -3.72 -11.67 -12.74
C LEU A 45 -2.63 -12.56 -12.14
N GLU A 46 -2.47 -13.79 -12.65
CA GLU A 46 -1.42 -14.67 -12.17
C GLU A 46 -0.04 -14.09 -12.49
N GLU A 47 0.18 -13.56 -13.69
CA GLU A 47 1.49 -13.05 -14.08
C GLU A 47 1.85 -11.73 -13.36
N HIS A 48 1.01 -10.69 -13.50
CA HIS A 48 1.30 -9.40 -12.89
C HIS A 48 1.10 -9.46 -11.37
N GLY A 49 0.14 -10.24 -10.88
CA GLY A 49 -0.19 -10.34 -9.46
C GLY A 49 0.93 -11.03 -8.70
N ARG A 50 1.46 -12.14 -9.22
CA ARG A 50 2.65 -12.79 -8.63
C ARG A 50 3.87 -11.89 -8.68
N LYS A 51 4.00 -11.07 -9.73
CA LYS A 51 5.07 -10.08 -9.79
C LYS A 51 4.92 -9.03 -8.68
N LEU A 52 3.73 -8.45 -8.51
CA LEU A 52 3.46 -7.49 -7.44
C LEU A 52 3.61 -8.11 -6.05
N GLU A 53 3.24 -9.38 -5.89
CA GLU A 53 3.44 -10.16 -4.68
C GLU A 53 4.93 -10.27 -4.31
N ARG A 54 5.79 -10.65 -5.27
CA ARG A 54 7.25 -10.72 -5.07
C ARG A 54 7.85 -9.35 -4.76
N ASP A 55 7.45 -8.31 -5.49
CA ASP A 55 7.93 -6.95 -5.28
C ASP A 55 7.49 -6.42 -3.88
N THR A 56 6.30 -6.79 -3.41
CA THR A 56 5.81 -6.44 -2.05
C THR A 56 6.55 -7.21 -0.97
N LEU A 57 6.85 -8.50 -1.17
CA LEU A 57 7.68 -9.28 -0.25
C LEU A 57 9.09 -8.70 -0.12
N ALA A 58 9.71 -8.30 -1.24
CA ALA A 58 11.01 -7.64 -1.23
C ALA A 58 10.97 -6.33 -0.43
N LEU A 59 9.94 -5.50 -0.64
CA LEU A 59 9.70 -4.30 0.17
C LEU A 59 9.62 -4.63 1.67
N LEU A 60 8.85 -5.64 2.06
CA LEU A 60 8.68 -6.02 3.47
C LEU A 60 9.99 -6.44 4.12
N HIS A 61 10.83 -7.20 3.42
CA HIS A 61 12.17 -7.56 3.89
C HIS A 61 13.07 -6.33 4.05
N HIS A 62 13.11 -5.45 3.06
CA HIS A 62 13.88 -4.21 3.14
C HIS A 62 13.39 -3.30 4.27
N ALA A 63 12.07 -3.19 4.48
CA ALA A 63 11.48 -2.47 5.59
C ALA A 63 11.93 -3.06 6.93
N ARG A 64 11.91 -4.40 7.06
CA ARG A 64 12.33 -5.08 8.30
C ARG A 64 13.81 -4.86 8.62
N THR A 65 14.67 -4.83 7.60
CA THR A 65 16.09 -4.51 7.75
C THR A 65 16.31 -3.06 8.15
N LEU A 66 15.61 -2.12 7.51
CA LEU A 66 15.77 -0.70 7.77
C LEU A 66 15.19 -0.26 9.12
N PHE A 67 14.07 -0.87 9.52
CA PHE A 67 13.32 -0.55 10.73
C PHE A 67 13.35 -1.75 11.69
N PRO A 68 14.35 -1.83 12.59
CA PRO A 68 14.59 -3.02 13.40
C PRO A 68 13.47 -3.33 14.41
N ASN A 69 12.62 -2.36 14.74
CA ASN A 69 11.46 -2.51 15.62
C ASN A 69 10.12 -2.53 14.86
N LEU A 70 10.13 -2.73 13.55
CA LEU A 70 8.91 -2.84 12.75
C LEU A 70 8.11 -4.07 13.16
N ARG A 71 6.86 -3.86 13.60
CA ARG A 71 5.95 -4.89 14.10
C ARG A 71 4.79 -5.17 13.15
N LEU A 72 4.21 -4.13 12.57
CA LEU A 72 2.98 -4.21 11.78
C LEU A 72 3.18 -3.63 10.38
N ALA A 73 2.61 -4.27 9.36
CA ALA A 73 2.43 -3.69 8.03
C ALA A 73 0.97 -3.84 7.58
N TYR A 74 0.32 -2.69 7.36
CA TYR A 74 -1.01 -2.63 6.77
C TYR A 74 -0.91 -2.60 5.25
N LEU A 75 -1.38 -3.65 4.57
CA LEU A 75 -1.35 -3.76 3.11
C LEU A 75 -2.63 -3.15 2.53
N GLY A 76 -2.50 -2.02 1.83
CA GLY A 76 -3.58 -1.34 1.13
C GLY A 76 -3.62 -1.66 -0.37
N SER A 77 -4.70 -1.24 -1.02
CA SER A 77 -4.87 -1.33 -2.48
C SER A 77 -4.59 0.00 -3.17
N ARG A 78 -4.47 -0.04 -4.51
CA ARG A 78 -4.52 1.16 -5.34
C ARG A 78 -5.89 1.83 -5.28
N THR A 79 -5.92 3.12 -5.57
CA THR A 79 -7.14 3.85 -5.94
C THR A 79 -7.61 3.41 -7.33
N TYR A 80 -8.79 3.85 -7.75
CA TYR A 80 -9.32 3.54 -9.09
C TYR A 80 -8.33 3.87 -10.22
N GLY A 81 -8.21 2.96 -11.20
CA GLY A 81 -7.32 3.10 -12.35
C GLY A 81 -8.02 3.41 -13.67
N GLY A 82 -9.36 3.54 -13.69
CA GLY A 82 -10.13 3.62 -14.95
C GLY A 82 -10.01 4.95 -15.69
N TYR A 83 -9.48 5.99 -15.02
CA TYR A 83 -9.19 7.28 -15.66
C TYR A 83 -7.76 7.39 -16.21
N ALA A 84 -6.93 6.35 -16.03
CA ALA A 84 -5.52 6.40 -16.40
C ALA A 84 -5.33 6.70 -17.89
N VAL A 85 -4.54 7.72 -18.18
CA VAL A 85 -4.09 8.05 -19.53
C VAL A 85 -2.75 7.34 -19.75
N GLY A 86 -2.75 6.34 -20.62
CA GLY A 86 -1.57 5.52 -20.92
C GLY A 86 -1.39 4.32 -19.98
N GLY A 87 -0.27 3.63 -20.13
CA GLY A 87 -0.04 2.31 -19.53
C GLY A 87 0.60 2.30 -18.15
N LEU A 88 0.57 3.40 -17.37
CA LEU A 88 1.34 3.45 -16.12
C LEU A 88 0.91 2.37 -15.12
N ASN A 89 -0.39 2.26 -14.82
CA ASN A 89 -1.04 1.16 -14.08
C ASN A 89 -2.57 1.36 -14.15
N PRO A 90 -3.21 1.09 -15.31
CA PRO A 90 -4.65 1.24 -15.52
C PRO A 90 -5.45 0.08 -14.90
N GLU A 91 -6.78 0.06 -15.07
CA GLU A 91 -7.56 -1.17 -14.84
C GLU A 91 -7.21 -2.26 -15.88
N PRO A 92 -7.33 -3.55 -15.52
CA PRO A 92 -7.77 -4.10 -14.23
C PRO A 92 -6.67 -4.14 -13.14
N TYR A 93 -5.44 -3.76 -13.47
CA TYR A 93 -4.28 -3.88 -12.57
C TYR A 93 -4.41 -3.10 -11.26
N ALA A 94 -5.14 -1.97 -11.27
CA ALA A 94 -5.41 -1.19 -10.08
C ALA A 94 -6.38 -1.91 -9.12
N TYR A 95 -7.52 -2.40 -9.63
CA TYR A 95 -8.42 -3.27 -8.89
C TYR A 95 -7.70 -4.52 -8.35
N GLU A 96 -6.94 -5.17 -9.23
CA GLU A 96 -6.28 -6.45 -8.95
C GLU A 96 -5.12 -6.35 -7.94
N SER A 97 -4.64 -5.14 -7.64
CA SER A 97 -3.59 -4.91 -6.62
C SER A 97 -3.94 -5.42 -5.22
N ALA A 98 -5.23 -5.63 -4.92
CA ALA A 98 -5.67 -6.18 -3.64
C ALA A 98 -5.47 -7.70 -3.52
N PHE A 99 -5.36 -8.44 -4.64
CA PHE A 99 -5.17 -9.89 -4.61
C PHE A 99 -3.77 -10.27 -4.09
N PRO A 100 -2.66 -9.65 -4.53
CA PRO A 100 -1.34 -9.89 -3.94
C PRO A 100 -1.27 -9.58 -2.44
N ALA A 101 -1.94 -8.52 -1.98
CA ALA A 101 -2.06 -8.23 -0.54
C ALA A 101 -2.74 -9.38 0.22
N ARG A 102 -3.87 -9.86 -0.31
CA ARG A 102 -4.58 -11.04 0.22
C ARG A 102 -3.68 -12.27 0.27
N TRP A 103 -2.97 -12.56 -0.82
CA TRP A 103 -2.14 -13.75 -0.93
C TRP A 103 -0.99 -13.74 0.07
N LEU A 104 -0.33 -12.59 0.28
CA LEU A 104 0.73 -12.46 1.29
C LEU A 104 0.22 -12.68 2.71
N ILE A 105 -0.93 -12.09 3.07
CA ILE A 105 -1.56 -12.31 4.39
C ILE A 105 -1.88 -13.79 4.56
N GLN A 106 -2.47 -14.44 3.55
CA GLN A 106 -2.79 -15.87 3.58
C GLN A 106 -1.53 -16.75 3.69
N ARG A 107 -0.44 -16.39 3.01
CA ARG A 107 0.84 -17.09 3.12
C ARG A 107 1.43 -16.96 4.52
N GLN A 108 1.39 -15.79 5.13
CA GLN A 108 1.86 -15.60 6.50
C GLN A 108 1.03 -16.42 7.50
N ILE A 109 -0.31 -16.43 7.37
CA ILE A 109 -1.19 -17.26 8.20
C ILE A 109 -0.85 -18.76 8.07
N LYS A 110 -0.44 -19.20 6.88
CA LYS A 110 -0.02 -20.59 6.61
C LYS A 110 1.41 -20.92 7.06
N GLY A 111 2.13 -19.97 7.67
CA GLY A 111 3.48 -20.21 8.19
C GLY A 111 4.57 -20.21 7.11
N ASP A 112 4.39 -19.45 6.02
CA ASP A 112 5.46 -19.26 5.03
C ASP A 112 6.72 -18.69 5.71
N VAL A 113 7.83 -19.40 5.60
CA VAL A 113 9.12 -19.05 6.22
C VAL A 113 9.67 -17.71 5.74
N ALA A 114 9.33 -17.28 4.53
CA ALA A 114 9.70 -15.95 4.02
C ALA A 114 8.89 -14.83 4.70
N LEU A 115 7.84 -15.14 5.44
CA LEU A 115 6.98 -14.17 6.14
C LEU A 115 7.00 -14.36 7.66
N ALA A 116 7.94 -15.15 8.19
CA ALA A 116 8.15 -15.30 9.63
C ALA A 116 8.45 -13.94 10.29
N LEU A 117 8.04 -13.76 11.56
CA LEU A 117 8.05 -12.46 12.25
C LEU A 117 9.46 -11.88 12.50
N ASP A 118 10.50 -12.70 12.41
CA ASP A 118 11.90 -12.29 12.41
C ASP A 118 12.35 -11.70 11.05
N ARG A 119 11.66 -12.05 9.96
CA ARG A 119 11.97 -11.65 8.57
C ARG A 119 11.01 -10.62 7.97
N ALA A 120 9.78 -10.55 8.47
CA ALA A 120 8.74 -9.63 8.04
C ALA A 120 7.86 -9.20 9.22
N PRO A 121 7.20 -8.03 9.18
CA PRO A 121 6.20 -7.68 10.19
C PRO A 121 4.95 -8.56 10.08
N LEU A 122 4.09 -8.51 11.11
CA LEU A 122 2.73 -9.03 11.00
C LEU A 122 1.97 -8.24 9.91
N LEU A 123 1.41 -8.96 8.96
CA LEU A 123 0.68 -8.41 7.82
C LEU A 123 -0.80 -8.34 8.16
N LEU A 124 -1.36 -7.13 8.03
CA LEU A 124 -2.77 -6.85 8.26
C LEU A 124 -3.37 -6.18 7.03
N TRP A 125 -4.69 -6.29 6.89
CA TRP A 125 -5.42 -5.53 5.89
C TRP A 125 -5.36 -4.05 6.23
N GLY A 126 -4.86 -3.23 5.31
CA GLY A 126 -4.97 -1.78 5.37
C GLY A 126 -6.31 -1.29 4.82
N PRO A 127 -6.52 0.04 4.78
CA PRO A 127 -7.71 0.60 4.16
C PRO A 127 -7.79 0.19 2.70
N TYR A 128 -8.96 -0.31 2.30
CA TYR A 128 -9.25 -0.61 0.91
C TYR A 128 -9.56 0.71 0.19
N LEU A 129 -8.68 1.15 -0.72
CA LEU A 129 -8.81 2.44 -1.39
C LEU A 129 -9.56 2.37 -2.71
N TRP A 130 -9.77 1.18 -3.25
CA TRP A 130 -10.41 1.00 -4.55
C TRP A 130 -11.93 1.09 -4.44
N ALA A 131 -12.54 1.78 -5.40
CA ALA A 131 -13.97 1.77 -5.71
C ALA A 131 -14.12 1.94 -7.23
N ASP A 132 -15.21 1.46 -7.82
CA ASP A 132 -15.42 1.47 -9.28
C ASP A 132 -15.81 2.87 -9.77
N GLY A 133 -14.83 3.77 -9.89
CA GLY A 133 -15.04 5.13 -10.35
C GLY A 133 -16.21 5.82 -9.65
N GLU A 134 -17.12 6.41 -10.43
CA GLU A 134 -18.35 7.04 -9.96
C GLU A 134 -19.46 6.02 -9.61
N ARG A 135 -19.34 4.76 -10.06
CA ARG A 135 -20.24 3.69 -9.64
C ARG A 135 -20.01 3.29 -8.18
N GLY A 136 -18.80 3.50 -7.67
CA GLY A 136 -18.45 3.29 -6.26
C GLY A 136 -18.32 1.82 -5.88
N ARG A 137 -18.67 1.49 -4.64
CA ARG A 137 -18.63 0.13 -4.11
C ARG A 137 -19.79 -0.12 -3.15
N GLN A 138 -20.06 -1.38 -2.82
CA GLN A 138 -21.24 -1.73 -2.03
C GLN A 138 -21.06 -1.53 -0.51
N ILE A 139 -19.82 -1.46 -0.02
CA ILE A 139 -19.54 -1.47 1.42
C ILE A 139 -19.62 -0.07 2.06
N ASP A 140 -19.53 0.99 1.27
CA ASP A 140 -19.54 2.38 1.72
C ASP A 140 -19.73 3.33 0.51
N PRO A 141 -19.93 4.66 0.71
CA PRO A 141 -20.20 5.58 -0.40
C PRO A 141 -18.94 6.07 -1.12
N LEU A 142 -17.79 5.38 -0.99
CA LEU A 142 -16.56 5.82 -1.67
C LEU A 142 -16.75 5.77 -3.19
N VAL A 143 -16.48 6.91 -3.83
CA VAL A 143 -16.40 7.06 -5.28
C VAL A 143 -15.12 7.79 -5.67
N TRP A 144 -14.62 7.51 -6.87
CA TRP A 144 -13.50 8.21 -7.49
C TRP A 144 -14.01 8.96 -8.73
N GLN A 145 -13.87 10.28 -8.74
CA GLN A 145 -14.22 11.11 -9.89
C GLN A 145 -12.97 11.42 -10.71
N ARG A 146 -13.13 11.79 -11.98
CA ARG A 146 -11.99 12.23 -12.81
C ARG A 146 -11.20 13.37 -12.17
N ALA A 147 -11.89 14.29 -11.47
CA ALA A 147 -11.28 15.42 -10.77
C ALA A 147 -10.38 15.03 -9.58
N ASP A 148 -10.51 13.80 -9.07
CA ASP A 148 -9.64 13.27 -8.01
C ASP A 148 -8.24 12.89 -8.51
N PHE A 149 -7.98 13.01 -9.81
CA PHE A 149 -6.71 12.70 -10.44
C PHE A 149 -6.19 13.90 -11.24
N VAL A 150 -4.87 14.02 -11.32
CA VAL A 150 -4.23 15.02 -12.21
C VAL A 150 -4.40 14.64 -13.68
N ALA A 151 -3.78 15.39 -14.59
CA ALA A 151 -3.95 15.22 -16.05
C ALA A 151 -3.70 13.78 -16.54
N ASP A 152 -2.79 13.03 -15.91
CA ASP A 152 -2.51 11.64 -16.28
C ASP A 152 -3.57 10.61 -15.84
N GLY A 153 -4.54 11.01 -15.01
CA GLY A 153 -5.59 10.12 -14.52
C GLY A 153 -5.12 8.98 -13.62
N VAL A 154 -3.87 9.03 -13.15
CA VAL A 154 -3.24 8.02 -12.29
C VAL A 154 -2.85 8.61 -10.95
N HIS A 155 -2.22 9.78 -10.94
CA HIS A 155 -1.76 10.41 -9.71
C HIS A 155 -2.89 11.25 -9.10
N PRO A 156 -3.12 11.16 -7.78
CA PRO A 156 -4.17 11.94 -7.14
C PRO A 156 -3.92 13.45 -7.24
N SER A 157 -4.98 14.20 -7.58
CA SER A 157 -5.06 15.65 -7.41
C SER A 157 -5.13 15.99 -5.92
N ASP A 158 -5.22 17.28 -5.55
CA ASP A 158 -5.36 17.64 -4.14
C ASP A 158 -6.66 17.12 -3.51
N SER A 159 -7.78 17.05 -4.26
CA SER A 159 -9.01 16.43 -3.77
C SER A 159 -8.83 14.92 -3.56
N GLY A 160 -8.17 14.25 -4.50
CA GLY A 160 -7.86 12.82 -4.37
C GLY A 160 -6.91 12.52 -3.22
N ARG A 161 -5.88 13.35 -3.00
CA ARG A 161 -4.96 13.24 -1.85
C ARG A 161 -5.71 13.40 -0.54
N LYS A 162 -6.58 14.40 -0.44
CA LYS A 162 -7.43 14.61 0.73
C LYS A 162 -8.33 13.39 0.99
N LYS A 163 -8.96 12.84 -0.05
CA LYS A 163 -9.80 11.63 0.07
C LYS A 163 -9.00 10.42 0.58
N VAL A 164 -7.79 10.20 0.07
CA VAL A 164 -6.90 9.13 0.59
C VAL A 164 -6.52 9.38 2.05
N ALA A 165 -6.19 10.63 2.42
CA ALA A 165 -5.84 10.98 3.79
C ALA A 165 -7.01 10.76 4.76
N ASP A 166 -8.23 11.14 4.36
CA ASP A 166 -9.44 10.96 5.18
C ASP A 166 -9.77 9.46 5.36
N LEU A 167 -9.62 8.63 4.32
CA LEU A 167 -9.76 7.17 4.42
C LEU A 167 -8.73 6.55 5.37
N LEU A 168 -7.46 6.98 5.29
CA LEU A 168 -6.40 6.51 6.19
C LEU A 168 -6.66 6.92 7.63
N LEU A 169 -7.03 8.18 7.85
CA LEU A 169 -7.32 8.69 9.19
C LEU A 169 -8.52 7.97 9.80
N SER A 170 -9.59 7.77 9.02
CA SER A 170 -10.76 7.00 9.44
C SER A 170 -10.36 5.58 9.84
N PHE A 171 -9.60 4.86 9.00
CA PHE A 171 -9.11 3.53 9.31
C PHE A 171 -8.29 3.52 10.61
N LEU A 172 -7.28 4.39 10.73
CA LEU A 172 -6.38 4.41 11.88
C LEU A 172 -7.07 4.82 13.19
N THR A 173 -8.21 5.54 13.13
CA THR A 173 -8.94 6.00 14.33
C THR A 173 -10.14 5.13 14.69
N THR A 174 -10.56 4.20 13.82
CA THR A 174 -11.76 3.39 14.03
C THR A 174 -11.51 1.88 13.99
N ASP A 175 -10.48 1.41 13.26
CA ASP A 175 -10.15 0.00 13.19
C ASP A 175 -9.69 -0.51 14.58
N PRO A 176 -10.24 -1.62 15.09
CA PRO A 176 -9.93 -2.10 16.44
C PRO A 176 -8.47 -2.54 16.62
N LEU A 177 -7.76 -2.86 15.53
CA LEU A 177 -6.36 -3.24 15.53
C LEU A 177 -5.42 -2.04 15.28
N ALA A 178 -5.95 -0.91 14.79
CA ALA A 178 -5.18 0.32 14.56
C ALA A 178 -5.36 1.37 15.67
N LYS A 179 -6.60 1.58 16.11
CA LYS A 179 -7.00 2.68 17.00
C LYS A 179 -6.19 2.71 18.29
N SER A 180 -5.97 1.54 18.90
CA SER A 180 -5.34 1.42 20.23
C SER A 180 -3.91 1.98 20.30
N TRP A 181 -3.17 1.98 19.19
CA TRP A 181 -1.81 2.55 19.14
C TRP A 181 -1.75 3.89 18.39
N PHE A 182 -2.77 4.24 17.59
CA PHE A 182 -2.79 5.49 16.82
C PHE A 182 -3.42 6.66 17.58
N THR A 183 -4.53 6.44 18.28
CA THR A 183 -5.18 7.50 19.08
C THR A 183 -4.59 7.54 20.48
N LYS A 184 -4.63 8.71 21.12
CA LYS A 184 -4.39 8.76 22.56
C LYS A 184 -5.40 7.85 23.28
N PRO A 185 -4.99 7.15 24.35
CA PRO A 185 -5.91 6.41 25.21
C PRO A 185 -7.07 7.28 25.70
#